data_AF-A0A9W9P1A8-F1
#
_entry.id   AF-A0A9W9P1A8-F1
#
_cell.length_a   1.000
_cell.length_b   1.000
_cell.length_c   1.000
_cell.angle_alpha   90.00
_cell.angle_beta   90.00
_cell.angle_gamma   90.00
#
_symmetry.space_group_name_H-M   'P 1'
#
loop_
_entity.id
_entity.type
_entity.pdbx_description
1 polymer ?
#
loop_
_entity_poly.entity_id
_entity_poly.type
_entity_poly.pdbx_seq_one_letter_code
_entity_poly.pdbx_strand_id
1 'polypeptide(L)'
;MPTRFSKTRKHRGHVSAGYGRIGKHRKSPGGRGMAGGQHHHRTNIDKYHPGYFGKVGMRYFHKTKQQFWKPTINLDKLWSLVPAEQRDAYVSGSKSDVAPIPVVVRARYFSRDAEQKIKEAGGVVELVA
;
A
#
# COMPACT_ATOMS: atom_id res chain seq x y z
N MET A 1 -11.57 6.68 23.17
CA MET A 1 -12.39 7.89 22.86
C MET A 1 -13.34 8.15 24.01
N PRO A 2 -13.37 9.36 24.60
CA PRO A 2 -14.25 9.65 25.75
C PRO A 2 -15.72 9.73 25.32
N THR A 3 -16.62 9.21 26.16
CA THR A 3 -18.06 9.09 25.87
C THR A 3 -18.78 10.43 25.71
N ARG A 4 -18.22 11.51 26.29
CA ARG A 4 -18.79 12.87 26.25
C ARG A 4 -18.96 13.43 24.84
N PHE A 5 -18.14 13.00 23.89
CA PHE A 5 -18.19 13.47 22.49
C PHE A 5 -18.94 12.51 21.56
N SER A 6 -19.55 11.44 22.09
CA SER A 6 -20.30 10.48 21.26
C SER A 6 -21.60 11.10 20.72
N LYS A 7 -21.94 10.76 19.48
CA LYS A 7 -23.15 11.24 18.80
C LYS A 7 -24.42 10.90 19.59
N THR A 8 -24.44 9.76 20.27
CA THR A 8 -25.57 9.31 21.12
C THR A 8 -25.92 10.31 22.23
N ARG A 9 -24.94 11.03 22.80
CA ARG A 9 -25.23 12.05 23.83
C ARG A 9 -26.05 13.21 23.28
N LYS A 10 -25.85 13.57 22.00
CA LYS A 10 -26.60 14.63 21.30
C LYS A 10 -28.04 14.21 20.93
N HIS A 11 -28.35 12.92 20.98
CA HIS A 11 -29.68 12.38 20.66
C HIS A 11 -30.57 12.13 21.88
N ARG A 12 -30.10 12.46 23.09
CA ARG A 12 -30.93 12.38 24.31
C ARG A 12 -32.10 13.36 24.21
N GLY A 13 -33.30 12.90 24.55
CA GLY A 13 -34.55 13.66 24.38
C GLY A 13 -35.26 13.43 23.04
N HIS A 14 -34.61 12.80 22.06
CA HIS A 14 -35.25 12.44 20.80
C HIS A 14 -35.77 10.99 20.82
N VAL A 15 -37.08 10.80 20.62
CA VAL A 15 -37.77 9.50 20.79
C VAL A 15 -37.16 8.36 19.97
N SER A 16 -36.74 8.62 18.73
CA SER A 16 -36.16 7.59 17.84
C SER A 16 -34.63 7.54 17.82
N ALA A 17 -33.95 8.35 18.65
CA ALA A 17 -32.49 8.45 18.71
C ALA A 17 -31.77 8.64 17.35
N GLY A 18 -32.44 9.22 16.35
CA GLY A 18 -31.90 9.46 15.02
C GLY A 18 -32.12 8.35 13.99
N TYR A 19 -32.79 7.24 14.33
CA TYR A 19 -33.06 6.12 13.41
C TYR A 19 -34.36 6.25 12.61
N GLY A 20 -35.04 7.40 12.69
CA GLY A 20 -36.31 7.65 12.01
C GLY A 20 -37.53 7.05 12.71
N ARG A 21 -38.70 7.68 12.54
CA ARG A 21 -39.95 7.31 13.24
C ARG A 21 -40.63 6.07 12.63
N ILE A 22 -40.61 5.95 11.30
CA ILE A 22 -41.35 4.93 10.54
C ILE A 22 -40.54 3.64 10.43
N GLY A 23 -39.36 3.69 9.80
CA GLY A 23 -38.53 2.50 9.57
C GLY A 23 -37.97 1.86 10.85
N LYS A 24 -37.77 2.69 11.89
CA LYS A 24 -37.18 2.33 13.20
C LYS A 24 -35.83 1.61 13.08
N HIS A 25 -35.17 1.40 14.22
CA HIS A 25 -33.96 0.58 14.27
C HIS A 25 -34.34 -0.89 14.49
N ARG A 26 -34.00 -1.77 13.53
CA ARG A 26 -34.16 -3.23 13.65
C ARG A 26 -32.78 -3.89 13.58
N LYS A 27 -32.65 -5.08 14.18
CA LYS A 27 -31.35 -5.75 14.39
C LYS A 27 -30.58 -6.06 13.09
N SER A 28 -31.23 -6.61 12.06
CA SER A 28 -30.58 -7.01 10.80
C SER A 28 -31.58 -7.12 9.63
N PRO A 29 -32.14 -6.00 9.14
CA PRO A 29 -33.24 -6.03 8.16
C PRO A 29 -32.84 -6.58 6.78
N GLY A 30 -31.59 -6.41 6.36
CA GLY A 30 -31.08 -6.86 5.05
C GLY A 30 -30.25 -8.13 5.09
N GLY A 31 -30.27 -8.88 6.19
CA GLY A 31 -29.36 -9.99 6.48
C GLY A 31 -28.19 -9.58 7.39
N ARG A 32 -27.32 -10.54 7.71
CA ARG A 32 -26.11 -10.34 8.53
C ARG A 32 -24.86 -10.47 7.67
N GLY A 33 -23.86 -9.61 7.93
CA GLY A 33 -22.57 -9.68 7.22
C GLY A 33 -22.75 -9.53 5.71
N MET A 34 -22.16 -10.45 4.94
CA MET A 34 -22.18 -10.46 3.47
C MET A 34 -23.39 -11.18 2.85
N ALA A 35 -24.43 -11.48 3.63
CA ALA A 35 -25.64 -12.13 3.12
C ALA A 35 -26.32 -11.27 2.04
N GLY A 36 -26.81 -11.91 0.96
CA GLY A 36 -27.51 -11.23 -0.13
C GLY A 36 -26.59 -10.62 -1.21
N GLY A 37 -25.27 -10.83 -1.14
CA GLY A 37 -24.32 -10.25 -2.10
C GLY A 37 -24.54 -10.63 -3.56
N GLN A 38 -25.14 -11.78 -3.87
CA GLN A 38 -25.53 -12.17 -5.24
C GLN A 38 -27.02 -11.90 -5.57
N HIS A 39 -27.78 -11.39 -4.60
CA HIS A 39 -29.22 -11.18 -4.69
C HIS A 39 -29.54 -9.69 -4.51
N HIS A 40 -30.20 -9.32 -3.42
CA HIS A 40 -30.66 -7.95 -3.16
C HIS A 40 -29.55 -6.93 -2.86
N HIS A 41 -28.30 -7.37 -2.62
CA HIS A 41 -27.13 -6.48 -2.49
C HIS A 41 -26.19 -6.53 -3.70
N ARG A 42 -26.59 -7.21 -4.79
CA ARG A 42 -25.75 -7.41 -5.97
C ARG A 42 -25.24 -6.11 -6.58
N THR A 43 -26.09 -5.10 -6.72
CA THR A 43 -25.69 -3.80 -7.28
C THR A 43 -24.55 -3.14 -6.49
N ASN A 44 -24.50 -3.32 -5.17
CA ASN A 44 -23.40 -2.80 -4.35
C ASN A 44 -22.11 -3.57 -4.62
N ILE A 45 -22.19 -4.91 -4.65
CA ILE A 45 -21.03 -5.77 -4.88
C ILE A 45 -20.46 -5.55 -6.28
N ASP A 46 -21.28 -5.56 -7.32
CA ASP A 46 -20.80 -5.40 -8.70
C ASP A 46 -20.19 -4.01 -8.94
N LYS A 47 -20.68 -2.97 -8.26
CA LYS A 47 -20.18 -1.60 -8.39
C LYS A 47 -18.89 -1.34 -7.62
N TYR A 48 -18.81 -1.79 -6.35
CA TYR A 48 -17.71 -1.42 -5.45
C TYR A 48 -16.70 -2.56 -5.23
N HIS A 49 -17.09 -3.80 -5.53
CA HIS A 49 -16.28 -5.00 -5.32
C HIS A 49 -16.31 -5.91 -6.57
N PRO A 50 -15.91 -5.40 -7.75
CA PRO A 50 -15.90 -6.19 -8.97
C PRO A 50 -14.94 -7.39 -8.82
N GLY A 51 -15.37 -8.57 -9.30
CA GLY A 51 -14.59 -9.81 -9.19
C GLY A 51 -14.62 -10.47 -7.80
N TYR A 52 -15.45 -9.98 -6.87
CA TYR A 52 -15.60 -10.60 -5.55
C TYR A 52 -16.10 -12.05 -5.63
N PHE A 53 -17.02 -12.33 -6.55
CA PHE A 53 -17.50 -13.68 -6.83
C PHE A 53 -16.75 -14.30 -8.00
N GLY A 54 -16.42 -15.58 -7.88
CA GLY A 54 -15.72 -16.36 -8.90
C GLY A 54 -14.50 -17.07 -8.33
N LYS A 55 -13.82 -17.84 -9.19
CA LYS A 55 -12.53 -18.47 -8.88
C LYS A 55 -11.54 -18.08 -9.97
N VAL A 56 -10.30 -17.78 -9.58
CA VAL A 56 -9.23 -17.38 -10.49
C VAL A 56 -7.96 -18.16 -10.14
N GLY A 57 -7.27 -18.65 -11.17
CA GLY A 57 -5.94 -19.25 -11.04
C GLY A 57 -5.88 -20.60 -10.34
N MET A 58 -4.65 -21.04 -10.07
CA MET A 58 -4.34 -22.33 -9.45
C MET A 58 -4.17 -22.20 -7.94
N ARG A 59 -4.43 -23.29 -7.20
CA ARG A 59 -4.12 -23.39 -5.77
C ARG A 59 -2.64 -23.69 -5.58
N TYR A 60 -1.98 -22.95 -4.68
CA TYR A 60 -0.61 -23.25 -4.26
C TYR A 60 -0.63 -23.77 -2.83
N PHE A 61 -0.45 -25.09 -2.68
CA PHE A 61 -0.39 -25.76 -1.39
C PHE A 61 0.95 -25.52 -0.69
N HIS A 62 0.92 -25.43 0.65
CA HIS A 62 2.11 -25.18 1.50
C HIS A 62 2.96 -23.98 1.09
N LYS A 63 2.33 -22.89 0.63
CA LYS A 63 3.04 -21.66 0.24
C LYS A 63 3.70 -21.00 1.45
N THR A 64 5.03 -20.96 1.47
CA THR A 64 5.82 -20.22 2.46
C THR A 64 6.16 -18.83 1.94
N LYS A 65 5.69 -17.77 2.62
CA LYS A 65 5.87 -16.39 2.15
C LYS A 65 7.33 -15.93 2.13
N GLN A 66 8.19 -16.50 2.98
CA GLN A 66 9.59 -16.12 3.09
C GLN A 66 10.40 -16.37 1.80
N GLN A 67 10.06 -17.42 1.04
CA GLN A 67 10.71 -17.71 -0.24
C GLN A 67 10.50 -16.61 -1.29
N PHE A 68 9.42 -15.84 -1.15
CA PHE A 68 9.07 -14.74 -2.05
C PHE A 68 9.48 -13.37 -1.50
N TRP A 69 10.25 -13.32 -0.42
CA TRP A 69 10.70 -12.06 0.14
C TRP A 69 11.72 -11.39 -0.78
N LYS A 70 11.30 -10.29 -1.40
CA LYS A 70 12.10 -9.49 -2.33
C LYS A 70 11.70 -8.01 -2.22
N PRO A 71 12.19 -7.28 -1.20
CA PRO A 71 11.91 -5.85 -1.06
C PRO A 71 12.53 -5.10 -2.24
N THR A 72 11.81 -4.09 -2.74
CA THR A 72 12.22 -3.28 -3.90
C THR A 72 12.45 -1.84 -3.49
N ILE A 73 13.50 -1.21 -4.03
CA ILE A 73 13.75 0.23 -3.94
C ILE A 73 13.92 0.80 -5.34
N ASN A 74 13.34 1.98 -5.58
CA ASN A 74 13.48 2.68 -6.87
C ASN A 74 14.73 3.56 -6.86
N LEU A 75 15.28 3.84 -8.06
CA LEU A 75 16.49 4.65 -8.22
C LEU A 75 16.41 6.03 -7.56
N ASP A 76 15.26 6.69 -7.67
CA ASP A 76 14.98 7.99 -7.06
C ASP A 76 15.21 7.99 -5.53
N LYS A 77 14.99 6.85 -4.87
CA LYS A 77 15.15 6.69 -3.43
C LYS A 77 16.52 6.12 -3.04
N LEU A 78 17.40 5.76 -3.98
CA LEU A 78 18.72 5.21 -3.63
C LEU A 78 19.54 6.18 -2.78
N TRP A 79 19.50 7.47 -3.14
CA TRP A 79 20.22 8.51 -2.40
C TRP A 79 19.70 8.69 -0.98
N SER A 80 18.48 8.26 -0.65
CA SER A 80 17.96 8.29 0.73
C SER A 80 18.69 7.34 1.67
N LEU A 81 19.41 6.35 1.14
CA LEU A 81 20.23 5.43 1.93
C LEU A 81 21.56 6.06 2.36
N VAL A 82 21.99 7.13 1.68
CA VAL A 82 23.19 7.89 2.02
C VAL A 82 22.83 8.92 3.11
N PRO A 83 23.63 9.05 4.19
CA PRO A 83 23.44 10.09 5.21
C PRO A 83 23.40 11.50 4.59
N ALA A 84 22.57 12.38 5.16
CA ALA A 84 22.32 13.71 4.61
C ALA A 84 23.61 14.55 4.48
N GLU A 85 24.46 14.54 5.50
CA GLU A 85 25.75 15.27 5.50
C GLU A 85 26.65 14.89 4.32
N GLN A 86 26.70 13.59 4.00
CA GLN A 86 27.50 13.08 2.88
C GLN A 86 26.86 13.47 1.55
N ARG A 87 25.53 13.32 1.43
CA ARG A 87 24.80 13.72 0.23
C ARG A 87 25.00 15.20 -0.08
N ASP A 88 24.85 16.06 0.92
CA ASP A 88 24.94 17.51 0.77
C ASP A 88 26.36 17.95 0.44
N ALA A 89 27.39 17.29 0.98
CA ALA A 89 28.79 17.53 0.59
C ALA A 89 29.05 17.23 -0.89
N TYR A 90 28.43 16.18 -1.44
CA TYR A 90 28.58 15.81 -2.85
C TYR A 90 27.70 16.66 -3.79
N VAL A 91 26.50 17.06 -3.34
CA VAL A 91 25.61 17.96 -4.11
C VAL A 91 26.13 19.39 -4.14
N SER A 92 26.75 19.86 -3.05
CA SER A 92 27.35 21.20 -2.95
C SER A 92 28.67 21.37 -3.72
N GLY A 93 29.24 20.28 -4.26
CA GLY A 93 30.50 20.33 -5.01
C GLY A 93 31.73 20.66 -4.16
N SER A 94 31.63 20.58 -2.83
CA SER A 94 32.73 20.90 -1.90
C SER A 94 33.87 19.88 -1.90
N LYS A 95 33.67 18.71 -2.53
CA LYS A 95 34.70 17.71 -2.84
C LYS A 95 34.86 17.62 -4.37
N SER A 96 35.88 18.26 -4.93
CA SER A 96 36.09 18.43 -6.38
C SER A 96 36.83 17.28 -7.08
N ASP A 97 37.32 16.27 -6.36
CA ASP A 97 38.21 15.25 -6.94
C ASP A 97 37.49 14.06 -7.61
N VAL A 98 36.15 14.05 -7.69
CA VAL A 98 35.41 12.94 -8.30
C VAL A 98 34.23 13.47 -9.12
N ALA A 99 34.19 13.09 -10.40
CA ALA A 99 33.05 13.24 -11.32
C ALA A 99 31.69 12.86 -10.67
N PRO A 100 30.52 13.31 -11.18
CA PRO A 100 29.22 12.96 -10.60
C PRO A 100 29.16 11.45 -10.37
N ILE A 101 29.03 11.09 -9.09
CA ILE A 101 29.60 9.84 -8.55
C ILE A 101 29.12 8.62 -9.32
N PRO A 102 30.03 7.82 -9.91
CA PRO A 102 29.68 6.50 -10.39
C PRO A 102 29.22 5.64 -9.19
N VAL A 103 27.90 5.44 -9.06
CA VAL A 103 27.33 4.67 -7.95
C VAL A 103 27.47 3.19 -8.26
N VAL A 104 28.08 2.44 -7.34
CA VAL A 104 28.05 0.97 -7.36
C VAL A 104 26.82 0.51 -6.58
N VAL A 105 25.86 -0.11 -7.27
CA VAL A 105 24.64 -0.63 -6.64
C VAL A 105 24.75 -2.15 -6.51
N ARG A 106 24.76 -2.63 -5.27
CA ARG A 106 24.79 -4.06 -4.93
C ARG A 106 23.39 -4.58 -4.59
N ALA A 107 22.84 -5.48 -5.38
CA ALA A 107 21.57 -6.12 -5.07
C ALA A 107 21.43 -7.53 -5.70
N ARG A 108 20.47 -8.31 -5.19
CA ARG A 108 20.14 -9.64 -5.73
C ARG A 108 19.48 -9.60 -7.10
N TYR A 109 18.75 -8.52 -7.39
CA TYR A 109 17.94 -8.39 -8.59
C TYR A 109 17.88 -6.93 -9.04
N PHE A 110 17.85 -6.74 -10.36
CA PHE A 110 17.66 -5.44 -11.01
C PHE A 110 16.56 -5.54 -12.06
N SER A 111 15.81 -4.46 -12.26
CA SER A 111 15.01 -4.32 -13.49
C SER A 111 15.93 -3.87 -14.63
N ARG A 112 15.60 -4.26 -15.86
CA ARG A 112 16.38 -3.88 -17.05
C ARG A 112 16.55 -2.36 -17.14
N ASP A 113 15.48 -1.61 -16.92
CA ASP A 113 15.48 -0.15 -16.98
C ASP A 113 16.33 0.47 -15.86
N ALA A 114 16.38 -0.15 -14.68
CA ALA A 114 17.22 0.34 -13.58
C ALA A 114 18.70 0.11 -13.89
N GLU A 115 19.04 -1.06 -14.42
CA GLU A 115 20.40 -1.38 -14.84
C GLU A 115 20.90 -0.43 -15.93
N GLN A 116 20.07 -0.16 -16.94
CA GLN A 116 20.41 0.78 -18.02
C GLN A 116 20.70 2.18 -17.48
N LYS A 117 19.82 2.73 -16.64
CA LYS A 117 20.00 4.07 -16.07
C LYS A 117 21.24 4.19 -15.17
N ILE A 118 21.55 3.15 -14.41
CA ILE A 118 22.77 3.12 -13.59
C ILE A 118 24.00 3.18 -14.50
N LYS A 119 24.03 2.37 -15.57
CA LYS A 119 25.12 2.35 -16.54
C LYS A 119 25.26 3.67 -17.33
N GLU A 120 24.15 4.26 -17.75
CA GLU A 120 24.12 5.57 -18.43
C GLU A 120 24.65 6.70 -17.54
N ALA A 121 24.39 6.62 -16.22
CA ALA A 121 24.96 7.53 -15.23
C ALA A 121 26.44 7.24 -14.90
N GLY A 122 27.07 6.29 -15.60
CA GLY A 122 28.45 5.86 -15.36
C GLY A 122 28.63 4.94 -14.14
N GLY A 123 27.55 4.55 -13.46
CA GLY A 123 27.57 3.64 -12.33
C GLY A 123 27.68 2.16 -12.73
N VAL A 124 27.88 1.30 -11.74
CA VAL A 124 28.06 -0.15 -11.93
C VAL A 124 27.01 -0.92 -11.14
N VAL A 125 26.49 -1.98 -11.74
CA VAL A 125 25.55 -2.90 -11.13
C VAL A 125 26.28 -4.16 -10.69
N GLU A 126 26.23 -4.48 -9.40
CA GLU A 126 26.86 -5.67 -8.83
C GLU A 126 25.79 -6.63 -8.29
N LEU A 127 25.77 -7.85 -8.82
CA LEU A 127 24.90 -8.91 -8.35
C LEU A 127 25.47 -9.53 -7.07
N VAL A 128 24.67 -9.56 -6.01
CA VAL A 128 25.02 -10.20 -4.73
C VAL A 128 23.99 -11.28 -4.38
N ALA A 129 24.39 -12.30 -3.62
CA ALA A 129 23.58 -13.48 -3.31
C ALA A 129 22.67 -13.34 -2.09
#